data_AF-A0A8J7JMW0-F1
#
_entry.id   AF-A0A8J7JMW0-F1
#
_cell.length_a   1.000
_cell.length_b   1.000
_cell.length_c   1.000
_cell.angle_alpha   90.00
_cell.angle_beta   90.00
_cell.angle_gamma   90.00
#
_symmetry.space_group_name_H-M   'P 1'
#
loop_
_entity.id
_entity.type
_entity.pdbx_description
1 polymer ?
#
loop_
_entity_poly.entity_id
_entity_poly.type
_entity_poly.pdbx_seq_one_letter_code
_entity_poly.pdbx_strand_id
1 'polypeptide(L)' 'MMIKPITLQIDADVADAFNRASSSQQQAMQTIVSLWLKHMVQPDNLEVITQEIRQEAAVNGLTTSILENLLKDD' A
#
# COMPACT_ATOMS: atom_id res chain seq x y z
N MET A 1 -1.92 10.98 -13.05
CA MET A 1 -2.59 10.28 -11.94
C MET A 1 -4.08 10.61 -12.00
N MET A 2 -4.98 9.64 -12.05
CA MET A 2 -6.42 9.92 -12.08
C MET A 2 -6.96 10.00 -10.64
N ILE A 3 -7.59 11.13 -10.29
CA ILE A 3 -8.24 11.33 -8.99
C ILE A 3 -9.72 10.97 -9.15
N LYS A 4 -10.25 10.16 -8.23
CA LYS A 4 -11.67 9.82 -8.17
C LYS A 4 -12.26 10.25 -6.82
N PRO A 5 -13.43 10.91 -6.78
CA PRO A 5 -14.02 11.36 -5.52
C PRO A 5 -14.60 10.17 -4.74
N ILE A 6 -14.45 10.21 -3.42
CA ILE A 6 -15.14 9.36 -2.46
C ILE A 6 -15.71 10.26 -1.34
N THR A 7 -16.79 9.82 -0.70
CA THR A 7 -17.35 10.49 0.48
C THR A 7 -16.97 9.71 1.73
N LEU A 8 -16.35 10.38 2.70
CA LEU A 8 -15.98 9.81 3.99
C LEU A 8 -16.69 10.58 5.10
N GLN A 9 -17.22 9.85 6.07
CA GLN A 9 -17.71 10.45 7.32
C GLN A 9 -16.52 10.58 8.27
N ILE A 10 -16.29 11.79 8.77
CA ILE A 10 -15.23 12.15 9.72
C ILE A 10 -15.83 13.00 10.83
N ASP A 11 -15.06 13.26 11.89
CA ASP A 11 -15.50 14.12 12.97
C ASP A 11 -15.86 15.53 12.45
N ALA A 12 -16.95 16.08 12.99
CA ALA A 12 -17.55 17.31 12.49
C ALA A 12 -16.61 18.53 12.60
N ASP A 13 -15.82 18.59 13.67
CA ASP A 13 -14.82 19.64 13.87
C ASP A 13 -13.69 19.59 12.83
N VAL A 14 -13.27 18.39 12.42
CA VAL A 14 -12.29 18.20 11.35
C VAL A 14 -12.88 18.60 10.00
N ALA A 15 -14.13 18.23 9.71
CA ALA A 15 -14.83 18.65 8.50
C ALA A 15 -14.95 20.19 8.43
N ASP A 16 -15.34 20.83 9.52
CA ASP A 16 -15.44 22.28 9.62
C ASP A 16 -14.07 22.97 9.46
N ALA A 17 -13.02 22.42 10.06
CA ALA A 17 -11.66 22.93 9.91
C ALA A 17 -11.17 22.82 8.45
N PHE A 18 -11.45 21.70 7.78
CA PHE A 18 -11.15 21.52 6.36
C PHE A 18 -11.88 22.55 5.49
N ASN A 19 -13.18 22.74 5.72
CA ASN A 19 -14.01 23.67 4.96
C ASN A 19 -13.60 25.14 5.15
N ARG A 20 -13.07 25.50 6.31
CA ARG A 20 -12.55 26.86 6.60
C ARG A 20 -11.13 27.10 6.07
N ALA A 21 -10.39 26.06 5.71
CA ALA A 21 -9.02 26.18 5.23
C ALA A 21 -8.96 26.77 3.81
N SER A 22 -7.83 27.38 3.47
CA SER A 22 -7.59 27.86 2.09
C SER A 22 -7.54 26.71 1.09
N SER A 23 -7.77 27.00 -0.20
CA SER A 23 -7.72 25.99 -1.26
C SER A 23 -6.38 25.24 -1.32
N SER A 24 -5.27 25.94 -1.04
CA SER A 24 -3.93 25.33 -0.97
C SER A 24 -3.84 24.32 0.19
N GLN A 25 -4.35 24.69 1.36
CA GLN A 25 -4.39 23.79 2.52
C GLN A 25 -5.33 22.60 2.30
N GLN A 26 -6.49 22.81 1.69
CA GLN A 26 -7.40 21.73 1.32
C GLN A 26 -6.74 20.73 0.36
N GLN A 27 -6.03 21.22 -0.66
CA GLN A 27 -5.29 20.37 -1.59
C GLN A 27 -4.18 19.57 -0.89
N ALA A 28 -3.45 20.19 0.04
CA ALA A 28 -2.44 19.51 0.83
C ALA A 28 -3.05 18.40 1.70
N MET A 29 -4.16 18.69 2.39
CA MET A 29 -4.90 17.70 3.19
C MET A 29 -5.43 16.55 2.33
N GLN A 30 -6.02 16.82 1.17
CA GLN A 30 -6.46 15.78 0.23
C GLN A 30 -5.29 14.87 -0.20
N THR A 31 -4.11 15.45 -0.44
CA THR A 31 -2.92 14.70 -0.82
C THR A 31 -2.46 13.77 0.31
N ILE A 32 -2.44 14.28 1.55
CA ILE A 32 -2.07 13.51 2.74
C ILE A 32 -3.06 12.36 2.96
N VAL A 33 -4.36 12.63 2.91
CA VAL A 33 -5.41 11.61 3.06
C VAL A 33 -5.30 10.56 1.96
N SER A 34 -5.08 10.96 0.70
CA SER A 34 -4.91 10.02 -0.40
C SER A 34 -3.68 9.13 -0.22
N LEU A 35 -2.57 9.66 0.30
CA LEU A 35 -1.36 8.88 0.57
C LEU A 35 -1.56 7.90 1.71
N TRP A 36 -2.20 8.36 2.79
CA TRP A 36 -2.52 7.53 3.95
C TRP A 36 -3.49 6.40 3.59
N LEU A 37 -4.56 6.70 2.85
CA LEU A 37 -5.50 5.70 2.34
C LEU A 37 -4.79 4.69 1.42
N LYS A 38 -3.90 5.17 0.53
CA LYS A 38 -3.10 4.28 -0.32
C LYS A 38 -2.26 3.31 0.51
N HIS A 39 -1.65 3.78 1.60
CA HIS A 39 -0.86 2.93 2.47
C HIS A 39 -1.71 1.94 3.25
N MET A 40 -2.88 2.36 3.77
CA MET A 40 -3.79 1.45 4.47
C MET A 40 -4.41 0.37 3.58
N VAL A 41 -4.70 0.69 2.32
CA VAL A 41 -5.24 -0.29 1.37
C VAL A 41 -4.15 -1.11 0.69
N GLN A 42 -2.89 -0.68 0.79
CA GLN A 42 -1.78 -1.57 0.46
C GLN A 42 -1.73 -2.63 1.56
N PRO A 43 -1.93 -3.91 1.22
CA PRO A 43 -1.73 -4.94 2.20
C PRO A 43 -0.27 -4.89 2.64
N ASP A 44 -0.03 -4.68 3.94
CA ASP A 44 1.20 -5.10 4.61
C ASP A 44 1.28 -6.63 4.62
N ASN A 45 1.00 -7.31 3.50
CA ASN A 45 1.19 -8.74 3.46
C ASN A 45 2.65 -8.97 3.04
N LEU A 46 3.44 -9.30 4.06
CA LEU A 46 4.63 -10.11 3.88
C LEU A 46 4.40 -11.19 2.81
N GLU A 47 3.18 -11.69 2.67
CA GLU A 47 2.71 -12.64 1.66
C GLU A 47 2.75 -12.15 0.20
N VAL A 48 2.49 -10.89 -0.16
CA VAL A 48 2.73 -10.38 -1.54
C VAL A 48 4.23 -10.28 -1.79
N ILE A 49 4.99 -9.76 -0.82
CA ILE A 49 6.45 -9.70 -0.92
C ILE A 49 7.02 -11.12 -1.06
N THR A 50 6.52 -12.07 -0.28
CA THR A 50 6.91 -13.48 -0.34
C THR A 50 6.46 -14.12 -1.65
N GLN A 51 5.28 -13.77 -2.19
CA GLN A 51 4.83 -14.25 -3.49
C GLN A 51 5.72 -13.72 -4.62
N GLU A 52 6.06 -12.43 -4.61
CA GLU A 52 6.97 -11.82 -5.57
C GLU A 52 8.35 -12.49 -5.52
N ILE A 53 8.90 -12.68 -4.32
CA ILE A 53 10.19 -13.39 -4.12
C ILE A 53 10.10 -14.84 -4.62
N ARG A 54 9.02 -15.56 -4.31
CA ARG A 54 8.82 -16.95 -4.78
C ARG A 54 8.70 -17.03 -6.29
N GLN A 55 8.02 -16.06 -6.89
CA GLN A 55 7.81 -16.01 -8.33
C GLN A 55 9.11 -15.66 -9.06
N GLU A 56 9.89 -14.72 -8.54
CA GLU A 56 11.23 -14.40 -9.04
C GLU A 56 12.20 -15.57 -8.87
N ALA A 57 12.18 -16.25 -7.72
CA ALA A 57 12.97 -17.46 -7.48
C ALA A 57 12.61 -18.57 -8.49
N ALA A 58 11.32 -18.82 -8.74
CA ALA A 58 10.86 -19.81 -9.71
C ALA A 58 11.30 -19.49 -11.15
N VAL A 59 11.23 -18.21 -11.55
CA VAL A 59 11.69 -17.73 -12.87
C VAL A 59 13.21 -17.92 -13.02
N ASN A 60 13.96 -17.72 -11.95
CA ASN A 60 15.42 -17.90 -11.92
C ASN A 60 15.86 -19.35 -11.67
N GLY A 61 14.93 -20.31 -11.73
CA GLY A 61 15.23 -21.73 -11.58
C GLY A 61 15.45 -22.20 -10.14
N LEU A 62 15.22 -21.36 -9.12
CA LEU A 62 15.12 -21.77 -7.73
C LEU A 62 13.72 -22.31 -7.46
N THR A 63 13.44 -23.50 -8.00
CA THR A 63 12.21 -24.24 -7.70
C THR A 63 12.26 -24.79 -6.27
N THR A 64 11.10 -25.10 -5.68
CA THR A 64 11.01 -25.72 -4.35
C THR A 64 11.91 -26.95 -4.23
N SER A 65 12.04 -27.76 -5.30
CA SER A 65 12.92 -28.93 -5.33
C SER A 65 14.41 -28.58 -5.27
N ILE A 66 14.84 -27.46 -5.83
CA ILE A 66 16.24 -27.00 -5.79
C ILE A 66 16.57 -26.42 -4.41
N LEU A 67 15.65 -25.64 -3.84
CA LEU A 67 15.77 -25.14 -2.48
C LEU A 67 15.83 -26.29 -1.45
N GLU A 68 14.99 -27.30 -1.61
CA GLU A 68 15.01 -28.51 -0.77
C GLU A 68 16.30 -29.32 -0.90
N ASN A 69 16.94 -29.33 -2.07
CA ASN A 69 18.24 -29.98 -2.24
C ASN A 69 19.37 -29.18 -1.58
N LEU A 70 19.36 -27.85 -1.72
CA LEU A 70 20.33 -26.97 -1.05
C LEU A 70 20.23 -27.05 0.48
N LEU A 71 19.02 -27.18 1.03
CA LEU A 71 18.78 -27.31 2.47
C LEU A 71 19.07 -28.71 3.04
N LYS A 72 19.31 -29.71 2.17
CA LYS A 72 19.70 -31.06 2.55
C LYS A 72 21.23 -31.27 2.56
N ASP A 73 22.00 -30.31 2.05
CA ASP A 73 23.46 -30.35 2.02
C ASP A 73 24.12 -29.87 3.33
N ASP A 74 23.35 -29.76 4.43
CA ASP A 74 23.84 -29.62 5.81
C ASP A 74 23.67 -30.93 6.61
#